data_AF-A0A252BQV8-F1
#
_entry.id   AF-A0A252BQV8-F1
#
_cell.length_a   1.000
_cell.length_b   1.000
_cell.length_c   1.000
_cell.angle_alpha   90.00
_cell.angle_beta   90.00
_cell.angle_gamma   90.00
#
_symmetry.space_group_name_H-M   'P 1'
#
loop_
_entity.id
_entity.type
_entity.pdbx_description
1 polymer ?
#
loop_
_entity_poly.entity_id
_entity_poly.type
_entity_poly.pdbx_seq_one_letter_code
_entity_poly.pdbx_strand_id
1 'polypeptide(L)'
;MSLRSGFISAAIIASLACSVPHATAHAAPGQLSRLSLLPLHDGLNTFESPLGPFSIFQAWRDNGNAWGYHMYVLTTVIDKRTSVIGIEGSSETPDHSFEDHLRDSPHTGEDALTTVQFAHGELDGKPATLLFEAIRNPKDGPVTSRGPTIIYIYSLVASDGVPGWTPLYFHFVKKIAVPGTFCSSDIALKVATGLPLSANAGPPSSPDGCFP
;
A
#
# COMPACT_ATOMS: atom_id res chain seq x y z
N MET A 1 4.77 -84.25 -41.39
CA MET A 1 5.24 -84.28 -40.00
C MET A 1 5.41 -82.86 -39.51
N SER A 2 4.62 -82.49 -38.49
CA SER A 2 4.75 -81.36 -37.54
C SER A 2 5.00 -79.93 -38.08
N LEU A 3 3.91 -79.15 -38.17
CA LEU A 3 3.96 -77.68 -38.07
C LEU A 3 4.16 -77.30 -36.59
N ARG A 4 5.15 -76.44 -36.31
CA ARG A 4 5.30 -75.77 -35.00
C ARG A 4 4.87 -74.31 -35.11
N SER A 5 3.78 -73.99 -34.42
CA SER A 5 3.28 -72.63 -34.22
C SER A 5 4.12 -71.92 -33.14
N GLY A 6 4.73 -70.80 -33.49
CA GLY A 6 5.38 -69.89 -32.54
C GLY A 6 4.47 -68.69 -32.26
N PHE A 7 4.03 -68.54 -31.01
CA PHE A 7 3.31 -67.36 -30.54
C PHE A 7 4.31 -66.23 -30.24
N ILE A 8 4.10 -65.06 -30.84
CA ILE A 8 4.81 -63.82 -30.49
C ILE A 8 3.90 -63.01 -29.57
N SER A 9 4.25 -62.92 -28.29
CA SER A 9 3.60 -62.03 -27.33
C SER A 9 4.13 -60.61 -27.50
N ALA A 10 3.27 -59.68 -27.93
CA ALA A 10 3.55 -58.25 -27.92
C ALA A 10 3.29 -57.68 -26.51
N ALA A 11 4.31 -57.11 -25.88
CA ALA A 11 4.19 -56.39 -24.62
C ALA A 11 3.77 -54.93 -24.89
N ILE A 12 2.60 -54.54 -24.38
CA ILE A 12 2.12 -53.15 -24.40
C ILE A 12 2.76 -52.42 -23.21
N ILE A 13 3.64 -51.45 -23.50
CA ILE A 13 4.20 -50.54 -22.50
C ILE A 13 3.18 -49.41 -22.29
N ALA A 14 2.48 -49.43 -21.16
CA ALA A 14 1.61 -48.35 -20.74
C ALA A 14 2.45 -47.22 -20.13
N SER A 15 2.59 -46.11 -20.85
CA SER A 15 3.23 -44.88 -20.37
C SER A 15 2.32 -44.21 -19.34
N LEU A 16 2.62 -44.35 -18.05
CA LEU A 16 2.01 -43.52 -17.01
C LEU A 16 2.50 -42.08 -17.19
N ALA A 17 1.64 -41.21 -17.71
CA ALA A 17 1.85 -39.77 -17.66
C ALA A 17 1.63 -39.31 -16.20
N CYS A 18 2.72 -39.04 -15.48
CA CYS A 18 2.68 -38.31 -14.21
C CYS A 18 2.25 -36.87 -14.50
N SER A 19 0.97 -36.57 -14.29
CA SER A 19 0.48 -35.19 -14.16
C SER A 19 1.08 -34.59 -12.90
N VAL A 20 2.07 -33.70 -13.06
CA VAL A 20 2.59 -32.89 -11.96
C VAL A 20 1.49 -31.91 -11.57
N PRO A 21 0.93 -31.99 -10.34
CA PRO A 21 -0.03 -30.99 -9.90
C PRO A 21 0.69 -29.65 -9.81
N HIS A 22 0.29 -28.70 -10.65
CA HIS A 22 0.62 -27.29 -10.43
C HIS A 22 -0.08 -26.87 -9.15
N ALA A 23 0.67 -26.87 -8.04
CA ALA A 23 0.26 -26.19 -6.84
C ALA A 23 0.18 -24.70 -7.17
N THR A 24 -1.04 -24.19 -7.37
CA THR A 24 -1.30 -22.76 -7.30
C THR A 24 -1.01 -22.35 -5.87
N ALA A 25 0.19 -21.80 -5.64
CA ALA A 25 0.53 -21.19 -4.37
C ALA A 25 -0.52 -20.10 -4.09
N HIS A 26 -1.42 -20.37 -3.16
CA HIS A 26 -2.32 -19.34 -2.64
C HIS A 26 -1.43 -18.30 -1.97
N ALA A 27 -1.45 -17.08 -2.50
CA ALA A 27 -0.79 -15.95 -1.88
C ALA A 27 -1.22 -15.87 -0.41
N ALA A 28 -0.27 -15.62 0.49
CA ALA A 28 -0.61 -15.33 1.88
C ALA A 28 -1.51 -14.08 1.90
N PRO A 29 -2.59 -14.06 2.70
CA PRO A 29 -3.53 -12.93 2.69
C PRO A 29 -2.81 -11.61 2.99
N GLY A 30 -3.17 -10.57 2.24
CA GLY A 30 -2.52 -9.27 2.30
C GLY A 30 -1.17 -9.20 1.58
N GLN A 31 -0.84 -10.10 0.66
CA GLN A 31 0.39 -10.05 -0.12
C GLN A 31 0.36 -8.89 -1.11
N LEU A 32 1.39 -8.02 -1.06
CA LEU A 32 1.55 -6.90 -1.97
C LEU A 32 2.57 -7.24 -3.06
N SER A 33 2.32 -6.80 -4.30
CA SER A 33 3.33 -6.86 -5.36
C SER A 33 3.08 -5.80 -6.44
N ARG A 34 4.06 -5.66 -7.36
CA ARG A 34 3.97 -4.75 -8.53
C ARG A 34 3.60 -3.30 -8.20
N LEU A 35 4.11 -2.80 -7.07
CA LEU A 35 3.83 -1.46 -6.60
C LEU A 35 4.41 -0.40 -7.55
N SER A 36 3.60 0.59 -7.90
CA SER A 36 3.97 1.77 -8.67
C SER A 36 3.38 3.00 -8.01
N LEU A 37 4.24 3.93 -7.60
CA LEU A 37 3.84 5.19 -6.97
C LEU A 37 2.87 5.98 -7.87
N LEU A 38 1.84 6.59 -7.29
CA LEU A 38 1.04 7.63 -7.94
C LEU A 38 1.75 8.97 -7.74
N PRO A 39 2.29 9.58 -8.82
CA PRO A 39 2.95 10.87 -8.69
C PRO A 39 1.89 11.94 -8.41
N LEU A 40 2.10 12.71 -7.34
CA LEU A 40 1.24 13.83 -6.98
C LEU A 40 1.92 15.17 -7.22
N HIS A 41 1.10 16.17 -7.56
CA HIS A 41 1.44 17.58 -7.54
C HIS A 41 0.40 18.35 -6.72
N ASP A 42 0.70 19.59 -6.35
CA ASP A 42 -0.27 20.44 -5.66
C ASP A 42 -1.51 20.68 -6.53
N GLY A 43 -2.67 20.73 -5.87
CA GLY A 43 -3.97 20.81 -6.49
C GLY A 43 -4.60 19.44 -6.73
N LEU A 44 -5.46 19.36 -7.76
CA LEU A 44 -6.24 18.17 -8.06
C LEU A 44 -5.46 17.20 -8.96
N ASN A 45 -5.25 15.99 -8.47
CA ASN A 45 -4.68 14.87 -9.20
C ASN A 45 -5.79 13.87 -9.50
N THR A 46 -5.90 13.35 -10.73
CA THR A 46 -6.94 12.38 -11.11
C THR A 46 -6.31 11.10 -11.63
N PHE A 47 -6.84 9.96 -11.19
CA PHE A 47 -6.33 8.63 -11.49
C PHE A 47 -7.48 7.67 -11.77
N GLU A 48 -7.17 6.58 -12.47
CA GLU A 48 -8.07 5.45 -12.66
C GLU A 48 -7.76 4.34 -11.67
N SER A 49 -8.79 3.81 -11.00
CA SER A 49 -8.69 2.62 -10.16
C SER A 49 -9.46 1.45 -10.78
N PRO A 50 -9.30 0.20 -10.29
CA PRO A 50 -10.18 -0.90 -10.65
C PRO A 50 -11.67 -0.66 -10.36
N LEU A 51 -12.00 0.32 -9.51
CA LEU A 51 -13.36 0.71 -9.13
C LEU A 51 -13.85 1.98 -9.85
N GLY A 52 -13.06 2.50 -10.79
CA GLY A 52 -13.34 3.72 -11.54
C GLY A 52 -12.48 4.92 -11.13
N PRO A 53 -12.78 6.10 -11.67
CA PRO A 53 -11.95 7.28 -11.45
C PRO A 53 -12.06 7.79 -10.02
N PHE A 54 -10.92 8.26 -9.51
CA PHE A 54 -10.83 8.97 -8.24
C PHE A 54 -9.81 10.10 -8.35
N SER A 55 -9.87 11.02 -7.41
CA SER A 55 -8.98 12.17 -7.37
C SER A 55 -8.39 12.33 -5.97
N ILE A 56 -7.15 12.82 -5.95
CA ILE A 56 -6.44 13.22 -4.73
C ILE A 56 -6.19 14.71 -4.85
N PHE A 57 -6.84 15.50 -4.01
CA PHE A 57 -6.51 16.90 -3.84
C PHE A 57 -5.38 17.02 -2.82
N GLN A 58 -4.20 17.47 -3.27
CA GLN A 58 -3.05 17.75 -2.43
C GLN A 58 -2.93 19.26 -2.22
N ALA A 59 -2.73 19.68 -0.97
CA ALA A 59 -2.48 21.08 -0.67
C ALA A 59 -1.39 21.25 0.39
N TRP A 60 -0.52 22.23 0.18
CA TRP A 60 0.45 22.65 1.19
C TRP A 60 -0.22 23.51 2.27
N ARG A 61 -0.17 23.03 3.50
CA ARG A 61 -0.53 23.79 4.70
C ARG A 61 0.71 24.52 5.19
N ASP A 62 0.76 25.81 4.88
CA ASP A 62 1.66 26.73 5.56
C ASP A 62 1.22 26.88 7.03
N ASN A 63 2.14 26.71 7.97
CA ASN A 63 1.84 26.76 9.39
C ASN A 63 2.38 28.02 10.09
N GLY A 64 3.00 28.94 9.36
CA GLY A 64 3.58 30.17 9.89
C GLY A 64 4.93 29.99 10.63
N ASN A 65 5.56 28.82 10.55
CA ASN A 65 6.96 28.59 10.92
C ASN A 65 7.78 28.20 9.66
N ALA A 66 9.06 27.82 9.84
CA ALA A 66 9.95 27.51 8.71
C ALA A 66 9.52 26.28 7.87
N TRP A 67 8.43 25.60 8.23
CA TRP A 67 8.03 24.32 7.67
C TRP A 67 6.52 24.28 7.41
N GLY A 68 6.08 23.53 6.42
CA GLY A 68 4.66 23.24 6.18
C GLY A 68 4.48 21.74 5.93
N TYR A 69 3.27 21.32 5.59
CA TYR A 69 3.00 19.92 5.29
C TYR A 69 1.90 19.77 4.26
N HIS A 70 1.88 18.65 3.55
CA HIS A 70 0.78 18.35 2.64
C HIS A 70 -0.41 17.77 3.41
N MET A 71 -1.59 18.23 3.03
CA MET A 71 -2.87 17.63 3.36
C MET A 71 -3.46 17.01 2.10
N TYR A 72 -4.17 15.91 2.28
CA TYR A 72 -4.78 15.16 1.18
C TYR A 72 -6.26 14.97 1.45
N VAL A 73 -7.09 15.28 0.45
CA VAL A 73 -8.52 14.93 0.43
C VAL A 73 -8.77 14.07 -0.79
N LEU A 74 -9.35 12.90 -0.56
CA LEU A 74 -9.64 11.94 -1.62
C LEU A 74 -11.09 12.06 -2.03
N THR A 75 -11.35 12.06 -3.33
CA THR A 75 -12.69 12.24 -3.86
C THR A 75 -12.97 11.31 -5.03
N THR A 76 -14.25 11.05 -5.25
CA THR A 76 -14.79 10.41 -6.46
C THR A 76 -16.08 11.12 -6.87
N VAL A 77 -16.69 10.70 -7.97
CA VAL A 77 -17.98 11.23 -8.43
C VAL A 77 -19.06 10.18 -8.26
N ILE A 78 -20.08 10.50 -7.45
CA ILE A 78 -21.24 9.64 -7.20
C ILE A 78 -22.48 10.46 -7.50
N ASP A 79 -23.35 9.96 -8.38
CA ASP A 79 -24.59 10.65 -8.79
C ASP A 79 -24.36 12.13 -9.17
N LYS A 80 -23.29 12.39 -9.92
CA LYS A 80 -22.84 13.72 -10.38
C LYS A 80 -22.43 14.69 -9.25
N ARG A 81 -22.17 14.18 -8.05
CA ARG A 81 -21.63 14.96 -6.93
C ARG A 81 -20.22 14.50 -6.60
N THR A 82 -19.35 15.44 -6.26
CA THR A 82 -18.06 15.13 -5.65
C THR A 82 -18.33 14.57 -4.26
N SER A 83 -17.87 13.34 -4.03
CA SER A 83 -17.99 12.63 -2.76
C SER A 83 -16.59 12.39 -2.20
N VAL A 84 -16.41 12.63 -0.90
CA VAL A 84 -15.16 12.32 -0.20
C VAL A 84 -15.06 10.81 -0.02
N ILE A 85 -13.90 10.25 -0.35
CA ILE A 85 -13.55 8.85 -0.08
C ILE A 85 -12.98 8.81 1.34
N GLY A 86 -13.69 8.16 2.24
CA GLY A 86 -13.26 8.00 3.63
C GLY A 86 -12.11 7.00 3.77
N ILE A 87 -11.34 7.13 4.84
CA ILE A 87 -10.27 6.19 5.20
C ILE A 87 -10.61 5.59 6.55
N GLU A 88 -10.69 4.27 6.62
CA GLU A 88 -10.95 3.60 7.89
C GLU A 88 -9.89 3.97 8.91
N GLY A 89 -10.30 4.32 10.13
CA GLY A 89 -9.38 4.50 11.23
C GLY A 89 -8.53 3.23 11.43
N SER A 90 -7.25 3.43 11.73
CA SER A 90 -6.41 2.30 12.14
C SER A 90 -7.04 1.58 13.33
N SER A 91 -6.84 0.26 13.46
CA SER A 91 -7.50 -0.57 14.50
C SER A 91 -7.20 -0.17 15.95
N GLU A 92 -6.39 0.86 16.18
CA GLU A 92 -6.01 1.38 17.49
C GLU A 92 -6.97 2.46 18.01
N THR A 93 -7.89 2.95 17.17
CA THR A 93 -9.01 3.81 17.58
C THR A 93 -10.34 3.07 17.33
N PRO A 94 -11.04 2.61 18.38
CA PRO A 94 -12.28 1.82 18.26
C PRO A 94 -13.51 2.63 17.83
N ASP A 95 -13.33 3.91 17.49
CA ASP A 95 -14.39 4.66 16.85
C ASP A 95 -14.41 4.25 15.38
N HIS A 96 -15.51 3.64 14.93
CA HIS A 96 -15.72 3.25 13.53
C HIS A 96 -15.89 4.47 12.61
N SER A 97 -15.29 5.61 12.96
CA SER A 97 -15.34 6.85 12.22
C SER A 97 -14.29 6.83 11.11
N PHE A 98 -14.70 7.36 9.96
CA PHE A 98 -13.82 7.60 8.84
C PHE A 98 -13.00 8.86 9.08
N GLU A 99 -11.74 8.82 8.67
CA GLU A 99 -10.97 10.02 8.41
C GLU A 99 -11.31 10.55 7.02
N ASP A 100 -11.69 11.82 6.94
CA ASP A 100 -12.05 12.50 5.68
C ASP A 100 -10.82 13.09 4.96
N HIS A 101 -9.68 13.16 5.65
CA HIS A 101 -8.44 13.73 5.13
C HIS A 101 -7.22 13.09 5.78
N LEU A 102 -6.10 13.11 5.07
CA LEU A 102 -4.80 12.71 5.56
C LEU A 102 -3.87 13.92 5.64
N ARG A 103 -2.79 13.78 6.40
CA ARG A 103 -1.72 14.76 6.42
C ARG A 103 -0.37 14.09 6.61
N ASP A 104 0.64 14.65 5.97
CA ASP A 104 2.02 14.40 6.40
C ASP A 104 2.29 15.13 7.72
N SER A 105 3.28 14.64 8.47
CA SER A 105 3.77 15.31 9.67
C SER A 105 5.29 15.47 9.58
N PRO A 106 5.78 16.56 8.98
CA PRO A 106 7.19 16.90 8.97
C PRO A 106 7.60 17.63 10.25
N HIS A 107 8.88 17.51 10.60
CA HIS A 107 9.52 18.39 11.57
C HIS A 107 10.45 19.40 10.87
N THR A 108 11.41 18.96 10.05
CA THR A 108 12.17 19.82 9.10
C THR A 108 12.07 19.38 7.64
N GLY A 109 11.19 18.43 7.32
CA GLY A 109 11.10 17.78 6.00
C GLY A 109 12.14 16.69 5.77
N GLU A 110 13.25 16.71 6.52
CA GLU A 110 14.33 15.72 6.50
C GLU A 110 14.05 14.55 7.46
N ASP A 111 13.29 14.81 8.52
CA ASP A 111 12.99 13.89 9.62
C ASP A 111 11.47 13.69 9.79
N ALA A 112 10.78 13.41 8.67
CA ALA A 112 9.34 13.17 8.67
C ALA A 112 8.90 12.16 9.74
N LEU A 113 7.84 12.52 10.48
CA LEU A 113 7.16 11.66 11.45
C LEU A 113 6.06 10.84 10.78
N THR A 114 5.27 11.46 9.90
CA THR A 114 4.24 10.78 9.13
C THR A 114 4.44 11.06 7.64
N THR A 115 4.45 10.00 6.85
CA THR A 115 4.49 10.04 5.38
C THR A 115 3.29 9.30 4.81
N VAL A 116 2.58 9.95 3.89
CA VAL A 116 1.50 9.37 3.10
C VAL A 116 1.95 9.15 1.66
N GLN A 117 1.71 7.96 1.12
CA GLN A 117 1.89 7.67 -0.31
C GLN A 117 0.74 6.84 -0.87
N PHE A 118 0.45 7.04 -2.15
CA PHE A 118 -0.53 6.27 -2.90
C PHE A 118 0.16 5.50 -4.01
N ALA A 119 -0.31 4.29 -4.29
CA ALA A 119 0.25 3.46 -5.35
C ALA A 119 -0.83 2.66 -6.06
N HIS A 120 -0.57 2.32 -7.33
CA HIS A 120 -1.16 1.13 -7.92
C HIS A 120 -0.31 -0.09 -7.60
N GLY A 121 -0.93 -1.25 -7.54
CA GLY A 121 -0.23 -2.51 -7.42
C GLY A 121 -1.17 -3.69 -7.45
N GLU A 122 -0.72 -4.80 -6.86
CA GLU A 122 -1.53 -5.98 -6.67
C GLU A 122 -1.64 -6.31 -5.18
N LEU A 123 -2.85 -6.58 -4.72
CA LEU A 123 -3.18 -7.14 -3.41
C LEU A 123 -3.73 -8.55 -3.62
N ASP A 124 -3.05 -9.55 -3.06
CA ASP A 124 -3.39 -10.97 -3.22
C ASP A 124 -3.54 -11.38 -4.70
N GLY A 125 -2.65 -10.83 -5.54
CA GLY A 125 -2.62 -11.06 -6.99
C GLY A 125 -3.70 -10.34 -7.80
N LYS A 126 -4.49 -9.46 -7.18
CA LYS A 126 -5.52 -8.66 -7.87
C LYS A 126 -5.10 -7.19 -7.95
N PRO A 127 -5.34 -6.50 -9.09
CA PRO A 127 -5.09 -5.07 -9.19
C PRO A 127 -5.78 -4.29 -8.06
N ALA A 128 -5.05 -3.36 -7.46
CA ALA A 128 -5.51 -2.57 -6.33
C ALA A 128 -4.95 -1.13 -6.38
N THR A 129 -5.74 -0.21 -5.84
CA THR A 129 -5.29 1.14 -5.49
C THR A 129 -5.04 1.17 -4.00
N LEU A 130 -3.81 1.50 -3.60
CA LEU A 130 -3.30 1.34 -2.25
C LEU A 130 -2.92 2.69 -1.66
N LEU A 131 -3.16 2.83 -0.37
CA LEU A 131 -2.70 3.93 0.48
C LEU A 131 -1.72 3.37 1.51
N PHE A 132 -0.60 4.04 1.68
CA PHE A 132 0.41 3.76 2.69
C PHE A 132 0.54 4.95 3.62
N GLU A 133 0.44 4.70 4.91
CA GLU A 133 0.70 5.68 5.96
C GLU A 133 1.83 5.15 6.85
N ALA A 134 3.01 5.77 6.74
CA ALA A 134 4.16 5.43 7.57
C ALA A 134 4.25 6.38 8.76
N ILE A 135 4.18 5.85 9.98
CA ILE A 135 4.24 6.61 11.23
C ILE A 135 5.50 6.22 12.00
N ARG A 136 6.43 7.16 12.12
CA ARG A 136 7.65 7.08 12.92
C ARG A 136 7.39 7.65 14.32
N ASN A 137 7.75 6.91 15.35
CA ASN A 137 7.58 7.33 16.74
C ASN A 137 8.94 7.39 17.47
N PRO A 138 9.54 8.57 17.66
CA PRO A 138 10.78 8.74 18.43
C PRO A 138 10.61 8.52 19.94
N LYS A 139 9.41 8.15 20.41
CA LYS A 139 9.02 7.99 21.81
C LYS A 139 9.22 9.29 22.59
N ASP A 140 9.89 9.23 23.73
CA ASP A 140 10.17 10.37 24.61
C ASP A 140 11.40 11.18 24.18
N GLY A 141 12.05 10.81 23.06
CA GLY A 141 13.20 11.53 22.53
C GLY A 141 12.82 12.79 21.73
N PRO A 142 13.79 13.70 21.47
CA PRO A 142 13.61 14.76 20.48
C PRO A 142 13.13 14.22 19.14
N VAL A 143 12.40 15.02 18.36
CA VAL A 143 11.85 14.60 17.06
C VAL A 143 12.93 14.10 16.09
N THR A 144 14.14 14.65 16.17
CA THR A 144 15.31 14.24 15.40
C THR A 144 15.87 12.86 15.78
N SER A 145 15.40 12.27 16.88
CA SER A 145 15.85 10.96 17.36
C SER A 145 15.36 9.84 16.46
N ARG A 146 16.14 8.76 16.40
CA ARG A 146 15.71 7.54 15.71
C ARG A 146 14.49 6.95 16.40
N GLY A 147 13.49 6.56 15.62
CA GLY A 147 12.26 5.94 16.12
C GLY A 147 11.91 4.67 15.37
N PRO A 148 11.25 3.69 16.01
CA PRO A 148 10.52 2.65 15.28
C PRO A 148 9.47 3.26 14.34
N THR A 149 9.21 2.57 13.24
CA THR A 149 8.20 2.98 12.25
C THR A 149 7.21 1.85 11.99
N ILE A 150 5.93 2.18 11.97
CA ILE A 150 4.84 1.30 11.54
C ILE A 150 4.26 1.85 10.25
N ILE A 151 4.00 0.97 9.28
CA ILE A 151 3.31 1.32 8.04
C ILE A 151 1.93 0.68 8.05
N TYR A 152 0.90 1.51 7.98
CA TYR A 152 -0.48 1.10 7.76
C TYR A 152 -0.74 1.06 6.26
N ILE A 153 -1.37 -0.03 5.80
CA ILE A 153 -1.69 -0.24 4.40
C ILE A 153 -3.18 -0.37 4.27
N TYR A 154 -3.74 0.37 3.32
CA TYR A 154 -5.14 0.38 3.00
C TYR A 154 -5.35 0.08 1.52
N SER A 155 -6.50 -0.48 1.18
CA SER A 155 -6.94 -0.68 -0.21
C SER A 155 -8.24 0.06 -0.45
N LEU A 156 -8.35 0.72 -1.60
CA LEU A 156 -9.63 1.27 -2.05
C LEU A 156 -10.58 0.11 -2.34
N VAL A 157 -11.75 0.12 -1.70
CA VAL A 157 -12.80 -0.89 -1.86
C VAL A 157 -14.16 -0.23 -2.06
N ALA A 158 -15.10 -0.99 -2.62
CA ALA A 158 -16.50 -0.62 -2.63
C ALA A 158 -17.17 -1.07 -1.33
N SER A 159 -18.07 -0.25 -0.80
CA SER A 159 -18.93 -0.64 0.31
C SER A 159 -19.83 -1.81 -0.08
N ASP A 160 -20.10 -2.68 0.90
CA ASP A 160 -21.07 -3.76 0.82
C ASP A 160 -22.53 -3.26 0.94
N GLY A 161 -22.72 -1.94 1.05
CA GLY A 161 -24.03 -1.30 1.17
C GLY A 161 -24.54 -1.19 2.61
N VAL A 162 -23.70 -1.50 3.62
CA VAL A 162 -24.06 -1.29 5.03
C VAL A 162 -24.30 0.21 5.29
N PRO A 163 -25.44 0.60 5.89
CA PRO A 163 -25.71 1.99 6.23
C PRO A 163 -24.62 2.60 7.11
N GLY A 164 -24.20 3.83 6.78
CA GLY A 164 -23.12 4.55 7.47
C GLY A 164 -21.77 4.52 6.73
N TRP A 165 -21.65 3.72 5.67
CA TRP A 165 -20.45 3.65 4.85
C TRP A 165 -20.56 4.51 3.59
N THR A 166 -19.46 5.14 3.18
CA THR A 166 -19.36 5.80 1.88
C THR A 166 -19.24 4.73 0.78
N PRO A 167 -19.75 4.96 -0.44
CA PRO A 167 -19.76 3.92 -1.47
C PRO A 167 -18.36 3.42 -1.87
N LEU A 168 -17.35 4.27 -1.77
CA LEU A 168 -15.94 3.90 -1.86
C LEU A 168 -15.21 4.41 -0.61
N TYR A 169 -14.31 3.59 -0.07
CA TYR A 169 -13.45 3.96 1.04
C TYR A 169 -12.13 3.17 1.02
N PHE A 170 -11.12 3.66 1.75
CA PHE A 170 -9.89 2.94 1.99
C PHE A 170 -10.03 2.02 3.20
N HIS A 171 -10.08 0.71 2.95
CA HIS A 171 -10.18 -0.33 3.97
C HIS A 171 -8.80 -0.71 4.48
N PHE A 172 -8.65 -0.87 5.79
CA PHE A 172 -7.41 -1.32 6.40
C PHE A 172 -7.10 -2.77 6.01
N VAL A 173 -5.93 -2.99 5.40
CA VAL A 173 -5.47 -4.32 4.99
C VAL A 173 -4.60 -4.94 6.07
N LYS A 174 -3.54 -4.23 6.47
CA LYS A 174 -2.54 -4.71 7.45
C LYS A 174 -1.62 -3.58 7.90
N LYS A 175 -0.86 -3.86 8.97
CA LYS A 175 0.28 -3.04 9.39
C LYS A 175 1.60 -3.80 9.29
N ILE A 176 2.68 -3.08 8.98
CA ILE A 176 4.05 -3.59 8.92
C ILE A 176 4.88 -2.85 9.97
N ALA A 177 5.43 -3.56 10.94
CA ALA A 177 6.50 -3.02 11.78
C ALA A 177 7.81 -3.10 11.00
N VAL A 178 8.39 -1.95 10.65
CA VAL A 178 9.62 -1.90 9.87
C VAL A 178 10.80 -2.28 10.78
N PRO A 179 11.63 -3.28 10.42
CA PRO A 179 12.78 -3.64 11.23
C PRO A 179 13.77 -2.48 11.39
N GLY A 180 14.20 -2.24 12.64
CA GLY A 180 15.17 -1.18 12.96
C GLY A 180 14.53 0.12 13.42
N THR A 181 15.32 1.20 13.37
CA THR A 181 14.89 2.55 13.72
C THR A 181 15.40 3.56 12.69
N PHE A 182 14.58 4.56 12.42
CA PHE A 182 14.78 5.52 11.34
C PHE A 182 14.70 6.95 11.86
N CYS A 183 15.35 7.89 11.19
CA CYS A 183 15.14 9.32 11.43
C CYS A 183 14.05 9.92 10.53
N SER A 184 13.61 9.20 9.48
CA SER A 184 12.54 9.64 8.57
C SER A 184 11.56 8.49 8.25
N SER A 185 10.26 8.78 8.30
CA SER A 185 9.20 7.87 7.84
C SER A 185 9.27 7.59 6.34
N ASP A 186 9.79 8.51 5.52
CA ASP A 186 9.94 8.32 4.07
C ASP A 186 10.91 7.18 3.77
N ILE A 187 12.04 7.15 4.48
CA ILE A 187 13.06 6.12 4.30
C ILE A 187 12.55 4.77 4.78
N ALA A 188 11.89 4.73 5.93
CA ALA A 188 11.27 3.50 6.43
C ALA A 188 10.24 2.93 5.44
N LEU A 189 9.39 3.78 4.86
CA LEU A 189 8.42 3.40 3.84
C LEU A 189 9.10 2.83 2.59
N LYS A 190 10.11 3.52 2.06
CA LYS A 190 10.89 3.07 0.91
C LYS A 190 11.55 1.72 1.18
N VAL A 191 12.17 1.53 2.34
CA VAL A 191 12.82 0.27 2.72
C VAL A 191 11.82 -0.88 2.79
N ALA A 192 10.63 -0.65 3.35
CA ALA A 192 9.64 -1.71 3.53
C ALA A 192 8.88 -2.08 2.25
N THR A 193 8.68 -1.12 1.34
CA THR A 193 7.81 -1.29 0.16
C THR A 193 8.55 -1.33 -1.16
N GLY A 194 9.78 -0.80 -1.22
CA GLY A 194 10.51 -0.57 -2.46
C GLY A 194 9.97 0.58 -3.32
N LEU A 195 8.92 1.27 -2.89
CA LEU A 195 8.43 2.47 -3.57
C LEU A 195 9.49 3.58 -3.55
N PRO A 196 9.62 4.37 -4.62
CA PRO A 196 10.47 5.55 -4.61
C PRO A 196 9.95 6.59 -3.61
N LEU A 197 10.82 7.52 -3.24
CA LEU A 197 10.41 8.69 -2.46
C LEU A 197 9.43 9.54 -3.25
N SER A 198 8.50 10.22 -2.56
CA SER A 198 7.63 11.21 -3.21
C SER A 198 8.46 12.40 -3.67
N ALA A 199 7.95 13.19 -4.63
CA ALA A 199 8.68 14.34 -5.17
C ALA A 199 9.01 15.40 -4.11
N ASN A 200 8.22 15.45 -3.04
CA ASN A 200 8.35 16.42 -1.95
C ASN A 200 9.13 15.87 -0.74
N ALA A 201 9.54 14.61 -0.77
CA ALA A 201 10.33 14.01 0.30
C ALA A 201 11.79 14.45 0.17
N GLY A 202 12.35 14.95 1.28
CA GLY A 202 13.75 15.41 1.35
C GLY A 202 14.58 14.75 2.44
N PRO A 203 14.46 13.43 2.73
CA PRO A 203 15.27 12.82 3.78
C PRO A 203 16.77 12.79 3.42
N PRO A 204 17.66 12.75 4.42
CA PRO A 204 19.07 12.44 4.22
C PRO A 204 19.28 11.15 3.41
N SER A 205 20.37 11.11 2.63
CA SER A 205 20.66 9.99 1.72
C SER A 205 21.14 8.71 2.41
N SER A 206 21.29 8.73 3.73
CA SER A 206 21.70 7.58 4.53
C SER A 206 20.62 6.49 4.54
N PRO A 207 20.99 5.21 4.77
CA PRO A 207 20.04 4.09 4.73
C PRO A 207 18.92 4.14 5.78
N ASP A 208 19.11 4.93 6.83
CA ASP A 208 18.20 5.13 7.96
C ASP A 208 17.54 6.53 7.95
N GLY A 209 17.90 7.38 6.98
CA GLY A 209 17.45 8.76 6.88
C GLY A 209 18.03 9.69 7.95
N CYS A 210 19.10 9.29 8.65
CA CYS A 210 19.73 10.11 9.67
C CYS A 210 20.88 10.95 9.09
N PHE A 211 21.11 12.13 9.66
CA PHE A 211 22.32 12.88 9.37
C PHE A 211 23.58 12.13 9.83
N PRO A 212 24.67 12.19 9.06
CA PRO A 212 25.96 11.63 9.45
C PRO A 212 26.58 12.33 10.67
#